data_AF-A0A4Z0JGP9-F1
#
_entry.id   AF-A0A4Z0JGP9-F1
#
_cell.length_a   1.000
_cell.length_b   1.000
_cell.length_c   1.000
_cell.angle_alpha   90.00
_cell.angle_beta   90.00
_cell.angle_gamma   90.00
#
_symmetry.space_group_name_H-M   'P 1'
#
loop_
_entity.id
_entity.type
_entity.pdbx_description
1 polymer ?
#
loop_
_entity_poly.entity_id
_entity_poly.type
_entity_poly.pdbx_seq_one_letter_code
_entity_poly.pdbx_strand_id
1 'polypeptide(L)' 'MFWILLIAIVLINFYFYTHHGKISRQKVANILNDKSMVADILELVRNHTDTKQVLILLRNKYLLNTKEATAVLKGIKERQ' A
#
# COMPACT_ATOMS: atom_id res chain seq x y z
N MET A 1 -13.89 -13.50 35.16
CA MET A 1 -14.34 -13.82 33.79
C MET A 1 -14.35 -12.61 32.85
N PHE A 2 -14.91 -11.46 33.23
CA PHE A 2 -14.99 -10.26 32.35
C PHE A 2 -13.63 -9.73 31.85
N TRP A 3 -12.61 -9.71 32.71
CA TRP A 3 -11.28 -9.20 32.38
C TRP A 3 -10.55 -9.99 31.28
N ILE A 4 -10.76 -11.31 31.22
CA ILE A 4 -10.13 -12.18 30.22
C ILE A 4 -10.72 -11.90 28.83
N LEU A 5 -12.03 -11.68 28.76
CA LEU A 5 -12.73 -11.32 27.53
C LEU A 5 -12.23 -9.96 26.99
N LEU A 6 -12.04 -8.99 27.88
CA LEU A 6 -11.56 -7.66 27.52
C LEU A 6 -10.12 -7.70 26.95
N ILE A 7 -9.23 -8.48 27.58
CA ILE A 7 -7.86 -8.70 27.10
C ILE A 7 -7.85 -9.35 25.72
N ALA A 8 -8.71 -10.35 25.48
CA ALA A 8 -8.81 -11.02 24.18
C ALA A 8 -9.26 -10.05 23.07
N ILE A 9 -10.24 -9.18 23.34
CA ILE A 9 -10.72 -8.18 22.37
C ILE A 9 -9.62 -7.16 22.03
N VAL A 10 -8.84 -6.72 23.03
CA VAL A 10 -7.71 -5.79 22.82
C VAL A 10 -6.62 -6.45 21.98
N LEU A 11 -6.27 -7.71 22.26
CA LEU A 11 -5.26 -8.45 21.49
C LEU A 11 -5.70 -8.69 20.05
N ILE A 12 -6.96 -9.06 19.81
CA ILE A 12 -7.49 -9.25 18.45
C ILE A 12 -7.48 -7.93 17.68
N ASN A 13 -7.93 -6.83 18.29
CA ASN A 13 -7.88 -5.51 17.66
C ASN A 13 -6.45 -5.07 17.37
N PHE A 14 -5.52 -5.27 18.31
CA PHE A 14 -4.11 -4.94 18.13
C PHE A 14 -3.47 -5.80 17.04
N TYR A 15 -3.79 -7.09 16.99
CA TYR A 15 -3.35 -7.99 15.94
C TYR A 15 -3.88 -7.53 14.58
N PHE A 16 -5.18 -7.28 14.45
CA PHE A 16 -5.76 -6.75 13.21
C PHE A 16 -5.11 -5.44 12.78
N TYR A 17 -4.93 -4.50 13.71
CA TYR A 17 -4.31 -3.20 13.46
C TYR A 17 -2.87 -3.34 12.94
N THR A 18 -2.07 -4.19 13.56
CA THR A 18 -0.66 -4.38 13.19
C THR A 18 -0.48 -5.25 11.95
N HIS A 19 -1.33 -6.26 11.75
CA HIS A 19 -1.21 -7.20 10.63
C HIS A 19 -1.62 -6.56 9.30
N HIS A 20 -2.73 -5.79 9.27
CA HIS A 20 -3.11 -5.03 8.07
C HIS A 20 -2.06 -3.99 7.68
N GLY A 21 -1.42 -3.34 8.66
CA GLY A 21 -0.33 -2.40 8.40
C GLY A 21 0.95 -3.05 7.87
N LYS A 22 1.24 -4.31 8.23
CA LYS A 22 2.41 -5.06 7.73
C LYS A 22 2.21 -5.56 6.30
N ILE A 23 1.05 -6.13 5.99
CA ILE A 23 0.72 -6.61 4.64
C ILE A 23 0.77 -5.45 3.64
N SER A 24 0.23 -4.30 4.04
CA SER A 24 0.23 -3.08 3.22
C SER A 24 1.65 -2.60 2.90
N ARG A 25 2.53 -2.52 3.91
CA ARG A 25 3.94 -2.16 3.71
C ARG A 25 4.69 -3.15 2.84
N GLN A 26 4.41 -4.45 3.00
CA GLN A 26 5.09 -5.49 2.23
C GLN A 26 4.66 -5.49 0.77
N LYS A 27 3.37 -5.23 0.47
CA LYS A 27 2.91 -5.00 -0.90
C LYS A 27 3.61 -3.82 -1.56
N VAL A 28 3.67 -2.67 -0.87
CA VAL A 28 4.36 -1.47 -1.37
C VAL A 28 5.85 -1.77 -1.60
N ALA A 29 6.51 -2.45 -0.66
CA ALA A 29 7.91 -2.82 -0.78
C ALA A 29 8.18 -3.78 -1.95
N ASN A 30 7.30 -4.77 -2.18
CA ASN A 30 7.41 -5.67 -3.33
C ASN A 30 7.34 -4.92 -4.64
N ILE A 31 6.39 -3.99 -4.79
CA ILE A 31 6.27 -3.17 -6.00
C ILE A 31 7.49 -2.28 -6.18
N LEU A 32 7.99 -1.66 -5.11
CA LEU A 32 9.19 -0.80 -5.17
C LEU A 32 10.50 -1.56 -5.42
N ASN A 33 10.55 -2.86 -5.08
CA ASN A 33 11.70 -3.72 -5.35
C ASN A 33 11.67 -4.34 -6.75
N ASP A 34 10.49 -4.46 -7.35
CA ASP A 34 10.33 -4.94 -8.72
C ASP A 34 10.57 -3.79 -9.73
N LYS A 35 11.73 -3.83 -10.39
CA LYS A 35 12.11 -2.82 -11.39
C LYS A 35 11.13 -2.75 -12.57
N SER A 36 10.51 -3.87 -12.95
CA SER A 36 9.53 -3.90 -14.04
C SER A 36 8.26 -3.17 -13.63
N MET A 37 7.79 -3.40 -12.41
CA MET A 37 6.61 -2.69 -11.88
C MET A 37 6.90 -1.20 -11.69
N VAL A 38 8.07 -0.84 -11.16
CA VAL A 38 8.48 0.57 -11.03
C VAL A 38 8.52 1.27 -12.38
N ALA A 39 9.09 0.64 -13.41
CA ALA A 39 9.16 1.22 -14.76
C ALA A 39 7.77 1.44 -15.37
N ASP A 40 6.88 0.45 -15.25
CA ASP A 40 5.50 0.52 -15.73
C ASP A 40 4.70 1.64 -15.02
N ILE A 41 4.87 1.78 -13.71
CA ILE A 41 4.25 2.88 -12.95
C ILE A 41 4.83 4.23 -13.36
N LEU A 42 6.15 4.31 -13.61
CA LEU A 42 6.80 5.53 -14.07
C LEU A 42 6.27 5.97 -15.44
N GLU A 43 6.09 5.01 -16.35
CA GLU A 43 5.48 5.24 -17.65
C GLU A 43 4.03 5.69 -17.51
N LEU A 44 3.28 5.08 -16.59
CA LEU A 44 1.89 5.44 -16.31
C LEU A 44 1.77 6.87 -15.77
N VAL A 45 2.69 7.28 -14.89
CA VAL A 45 2.80 8.66 -14.38
C VAL A 45 3.23 9.64 -15.47
N ARG A 46 4.14 9.24 -16.37
CA ARG A 46 4.54 10.08 -17.52
C ARG A 46 3.39 10.27 -18.52
N ASN A 47 2.59 9.23 -18.74
CA ASN A 47 1.49 9.24 -19.69
C ASN A 47 0.23 9.92 -19.14
N HIS A 48 0.09 10.04 -17.82
CA HIS A 48 -1.08 10.67 -17.18
C HIS A 48 -0.67 11.79 -16.23
N THR A 49 -1.01 13.02 -16.58
CA THR A 49 -0.78 14.20 -15.73
C THR A 49 -1.72 14.23 -14.51
N ASP A 50 -2.87 13.55 -14.58
CA ASP A 50 -3.86 13.52 -13.51
C ASP A 50 -3.53 12.47 -12.44
N THR A 51 -3.18 12.94 -11.25
CA THR A 51 -2.82 12.06 -10.12
C THR A 51 -3.98 11.16 -9.67
N LYS A 52 -5.24 11.58 -9.81
CA LYS A 52 -6.39 10.74 -9.44
C LYS A 52 -6.54 9.58 -10.40
N GLN A 53 -6.34 9.79 -11.70
CA GLN A 53 -6.33 8.70 -12.68
C GLN A 53 -5.22 7.70 -12.42
N VAL A 54 -4.00 8.19 -12.15
CA VAL A 54 -2.85 7.34 -11.81
C VAL A 54 -3.15 6.48 -10.57
N LEU A 55 -3.76 7.05 -9.53
CA LEU A 55 -4.16 6.32 -8.32
C LEU A 55 -5.23 5.26 -8.59
N ILE A 56 -6.21 5.55 -9.45
CA ILE A 56 -7.25 4.57 -9.85
C ILE A 56 -6.63 3.41 -10.62
N LEU A 57 -5.72 3.70 -11.55
CA LEU A 57 -5.02 2.70 -12.34
C LEU A 57 -4.13 1.82 -11.47
N LEU A 58 -3.37 2.40 -10.54
CA LEU A 58 -2.59 1.66 -9.54
C LEU A 58 -3.48 0.75 -8.68
N ARG A 59 -4.63 1.26 -8.24
CA ARG A 59 -5.61 0.49 -7.48
C ARG A 59 -6.17 -0.68 -8.27
N ASN A 60 -6.49 -0.48 -9.54
CA ASN A 60 -7.08 -1.54 -10.38
C ASN A 60 -6.04 -2.57 -10.82
N LYS A 61 -4.84 -2.13 -11.22
CA LYS A 61 -3.79 -2.99 -11.79
C LYS A 61 -3.03 -3.77 -10.71
N TYR A 62 -2.74 -3.15 -9.58
CA TYR A 62 -1.93 -3.75 -8.51
C TYR A 62 -2.73 -4.05 -7.23
N LEU A 63 -4.06 -3.90 -7.27
CA LEU A 63 -4.96 -4.14 -6.13
C LEU A 63 -4.52 -3.37 -4.88
N LEU A 64 -4.04 -2.14 -5.10
CA LEU A 64 -3.58 -1.24 -4.05
C LEU A 64 -4.73 -0.40 -3.52
N ASN A 65 -4.77 -0.19 -2.20
CA ASN A 65 -5.61 0.86 -1.64
C ASN A 65 -4.98 2.26 -1.91
N THR A 66 -5.74 3.33 -1.69
CA THR A 66 -5.26 4.70 -1.94
C THR A 66 -3.99 5.05 -1.17
N LYS A 67 -3.85 4.56 0.07
CA LYS A 67 -2.66 4.81 0.90
C LYS A 67 -1.43 4.08 0.35
N GLU A 68 -1.60 2.84 -0.11
CA GLU A 68 -0.57 2.03 -0.74
C GLU A 68 -0.12 2.64 -2.07
N ALA A 69 -1.06 2.98 -2.94
CA ALA A 69 -0.76 3.60 -4.24
C ALA A 69 -0.01 4.93 -4.07
N THR A 70 -0.41 5.73 -3.08
CA THR A 70 0.30 6.98 -2.73
C THR A 70 1.70 6.70 -2.19
N ALA A 71 1.87 5.68 -1.35
CA ALA A 71 3.16 5.29 -0.81
C ALA A 71 4.11 4.76 -1.89
N VAL A 72 3.60 4.00 -2.87
CA VAL A 72 4.37 3.56 -4.05
C VAL A 72 4.82 4.76 -4.88
N LEU A 73 3.90 5.66 -5.24
CA LEU A 73 4.24 6.87 -6.00
C LEU A 73 5.30 7.72 -5.30
N LYS A 74 5.15 7.92 -3.97
CA LYS A 74 6.13 8.62 -3.16
C LYS A 74 7.49 7.91 -3.15
N GLY A 75 7.49 6.59 -2.96
CA GLY A 75 8.72 5.78 -2.94
C GLY A 75 9.45 5.72 -4.28
N ILE A 76 8.72 5.78 -5.41
CA ILE A 76 9.32 5.90 -6.75
C ILE A 76 9.97 7.28 -6.90
N LYS A 77 9.27 8.35 -6.49
CA LYS A 77 9.81 9.72 -6.54
C LYS A 77 11.06 9.90 -5.68
N GLU A 78 11.12 9.30 -4.51
CA GLU A 78 12.29 9.36 -3.60
C GLU A 78 13.49 8.54 -4.11
N ARG A 79 13.29 7.60 -5.04
CA ARG A 79 14.34 6.78 -5.64
C ARG A 79 14.87 7.30 -6.98
N GLN A 80 14.27 8.37 -7.52
CA GLN A 80 14.77 9.10 -8.68
C GLN A 80 15.66 10.26 -8.27
#